data_AF-A0A3N5QJN4-F1
#
_entry.id   AF-A0A3N5QJN4-F1
#
_cell.length_a   1.000
_cell.length_b   1.000
_cell.length_c   1.000
_cell.angle_alpha   90.00
_cell.angle_beta   90.00
_cell.angle_gamma   90.00
#
_symmetry.space_group_name_H-M   'P 1'
#
loop_
_entity.id
_entity.type
_entity.pdbx_description
1 polymer ?
#
loop_
_entity_poly.entity_id
_entity_poly.type
_entity_poly.pdbx_seq_one_letter_code
_entity_poly.pdbx_strand_id
1 'polypeptide(L)'
;MKNIFKIDQIIGVSKFRIYLLRLFYLMIIVLLGIDVWSEIFVHKELWQPLPGVAYSFWGAFTLLAILGLLHPLKMIPLLLVQFSYKIIWLIIVAYPLWAVGQLKGSSVEEMTIVMASGIVIDLIVIPWPYVLKNYFLLNKNK
;
A
#
# COMPACT_ATOMS: atom_id res chain seq x y z
N MET A 1 -0.74 6.46 29.68
CA MET A 1 -0.20 6.16 28.33
C MET A 1 0.07 4.67 28.03
N LYS A 2 0.38 3.80 29.01
CA LYS A 2 0.72 2.37 28.77
C LYS A 2 -0.37 1.50 28.08
N ASN A 3 -1.62 1.95 28.00
CA ASN A 3 -2.74 1.12 27.58
C ASN A 3 -2.95 1.01 26.05
N ILE A 4 -2.30 1.87 25.24
CA ILE A 4 -2.49 1.88 23.77
C ILE A 4 -1.72 0.77 23.05
N PHE A 5 -0.63 0.28 23.64
CA PHE A 5 0.18 -0.82 23.10
C PHE A 5 -0.35 -2.19 23.49
N LYS A 6 -1.26 -2.27 24.47
CA LYS A 6 -1.88 -3.53 24.88
C LYS A 6 -2.71 -4.10 23.73
N ILE A 7 -2.48 -5.37 23.42
CA ILE A 7 -3.27 -6.10 22.43
C ILE A 7 -4.69 -6.26 22.97
N ASP A 8 -5.68 -5.86 22.18
CA ASP A 8 -7.07 -6.10 22.48
C ASP A 8 -7.37 -7.60 22.34
N GLN A 9 -7.94 -8.22 23.37
CA GLN A 9 -8.18 -9.67 23.37
C GLN A 9 -9.27 -10.11 22.39
N ILE A 10 -10.19 -9.21 22.02
CA ILE A 10 -11.27 -9.47 21.07
C ILE A 10 -10.75 -9.27 19.64
N ILE A 11 -10.05 -8.17 19.39
CA ILE A 11 -9.60 -7.78 18.04
C ILE A 11 -8.28 -8.45 17.66
N GLY A 12 -7.44 -8.82 18.64
CA GLY A 12 -6.12 -9.40 18.42
C GLY A 12 -5.06 -8.40 17.93
N VAL A 13 -5.37 -7.09 17.96
CA VAL A 13 -4.49 -6.00 17.51
C VAL A 13 -4.50 -4.88 18.54
N SER A 14 -3.37 -4.20 18.76
CA SER A 14 -3.28 -3.08 19.71
C SER A 14 -3.89 -1.79 19.16
N LYS A 15 -4.34 -0.89 20.04
CA LYS A 15 -4.89 0.42 19.62
C LYS A 15 -3.87 1.26 18.87
N PHE A 16 -2.60 1.22 19.29
CA PHE A 16 -1.49 1.86 18.58
C PHE A 16 -1.43 1.41 17.12
N ARG A 17 -1.55 0.10 16.85
CA ARG A 17 -1.55 -0.44 15.49
C ARG A 17 -2.74 0.05 14.66
N ILE A 18 -3.91 0.19 15.27
CA ILE A 18 -5.08 0.75 14.60
C ILE A 18 -4.85 2.22 14.21
N TYR A 19 -4.30 3.03 15.11
CA TYR A 19 -3.96 4.42 14.79
C TYR A 19 -2.89 4.52 13.70
N LEU A 20 -1.89 3.66 13.73
CA LEU A 20 -0.86 3.60 12.69
C LEU A 20 -1.45 3.20 11.32
N LEU A 21 -2.36 2.22 11.27
CA LEU A 21 -3.08 1.88 10.04
C LEU A 21 -3.88 3.07 9.53
N ARG A 22 -4.62 3.76 10.40
CA ARG A 22 -5.39 4.97 10.02
C ARG A 22 -4.50 6.07 9.49
N LEU A 23 -3.38 6.35 10.15
CA LEU A 23 -2.40 7.31 9.68
C LEU A 23 -1.87 6.92 8.29
N PHE A 24 -1.60 5.63 8.07
CA PHE A 24 -1.10 5.17 6.79
C PHE A 24 -2.14 5.27 5.66
N TYR A 25 -3.40 4.91 5.91
CA TYR A 25 -4.48 5.17 4.95
C TYR A 25 -4.64 6.66 4.67
N LEU A 26 -4.52 7.53 5.68
CA LEU A 26 -4.54 8.97 5.48
C LEU A 26 -3.38 9.43 4.59
N MET A 27 -2.18 8.89 4.79
CA MET A 27 -1.02 9.18 3.93
C MET A 27 -1.26 8.73 2.49
N ILE A 28 -1.89 7.57 2.26
CA ILE A 28 -2.27 7.14 0.91
C ILE A 28 -3.26 8.14 0.28
N ILE A 29 -4.29 8.54 1.01
CA ILE A 29 -5.30 9.50 0.52
C ILE A 29 -4.66 10.84 0.16
N VAL A 30 -3.74 11.34 1.01
CA VAL A 30 -3.13 12.66 0.82
C VAL A 30 -1.99 12.60 -0.19
N LEU A 31 -0.97 11.77 0.05
CA LEU A 31 0.23 11.75 -0.78
C LEU A 31 -0.08 11.21 -2.18
N LEU A 32 -0.56 9.98 -2.27
CA LEU A 32 -0.89 9.39 -3.57
C LEU A 32 -2.12 10.06 -4.20
N GLY A 33 -3.12 10.43 -3.40
CA GLY A 33 -4.33 11.07 -3.93
C GLY A 33 -4.07 12.44 -4.54
N ILE A 34 -3.26 13.31 -3.92
CA ILE A 34 -2.93 14.60 -4.52
C ILE A 34 -2.28 14.40 -5.90
N ASP A 35 -1.28 13.53 -5.99
CA ASP A 35 -0.56 13.27 -7.24
C ASP A 35 -1.49 12.73 -8.33
N VAL A 36 -2.27 11.70 -7.99
CA VAL A 36 -3.15 11.00 -8.94
C VAL A 36 -4.31 11.87 -9.40
N TRP A 37 -5.01 12.53 -8.48
CA TRP A 37 -6.17 13.35 -8.83
C TRP A 37 -5.76 14.64 -9.53
N SER A 38 -4.60 15.21 -9.18
CA SER A 38 -4.04 16.34 -9.93
C SER A 38 -3.79 15.95 -11.38
N GLU A 39 -3.13 14.82 -11.62
CA GLU A 39 -2.90 14.35 -13.00
C GLU A 39 -4.23 14.11 -13.72
N ILE A 40 -5.18 13.38 -13.10
CA ILE A 40 -6.49 13.09 -13.71
C ILE A 40 -7.22 14.36 -14.15
N PHE A 41 -7.22 15.42 -13.34
CA PHE A 41 -7.97 16.65 -13.64
C PHE A 41 -7.21 17.64 -14.53
N VAL A 42 -5.88 17.67 -14.45
CA VAL A 42 -5.07 18.65 -15.20
C VAL A 42 -4.66 18.13 -16.57
N HIS A 43 -4.66 16.81 -16.79
CA HIS A 43 -4.25 16.21 -18.06
C HIS A 43 -5.08 16.74 -19.24
N LYS A 44 -4.40 17.38 -20.20
CA LYS A 44 -5.05 18.06 -21.34
C LYS A 44 -5.02 17.23 -22.63
N GLU A 45 -4.17 16.22 -22.69
CA GLU A 45 -3.98 15.39 -23.88
C GLU A 45 -4.91 14.18 -23.86
N LEU A 46 -5.00 13.48 -24.99
CA LEU A 46 -5.69 12.20 -25.04
C LEU A 46 -4.86 11.16 -24.29
N TRP A 47 -5.48 10.51 -23.31
CA TRP A 47 -4.84 9.47 -22.52
C TRP A 47 -4.36 8.32 -23.40
N GLN A 48 -3.09 7.96 -23.25
CA GLN A 48 -2.63 6.65 -23.69
C GLN A 48 -3.34 5.56 -22.88
N PRO A 49 -3.74 4.42 -23.50
CA PRO A 49 -4.59 3.43 -22.83
C PRO A 49 -4.02 2.89 -21.51
N LEU A 50 -2.76 2.48 -21.46
CA LEU A 50 -2.17 1.87 -20.26
C LEU A 50 -1.92 2.88 -19.11
N PRO A 51 -1.32 4.07 -19.35
CA PRO A 51 -1.26 5.11 -18.33
C PRO A 51 -2.64 5.51 -17.79
N GLY A 52 -3.64 5.67 -18.67
CA GLY A 52 -5.01 5.97 -18.26
C GLY A 52 -5.61 4.91 -17.33
N VAL A 53 -5.36 3.62 -17.61
CA VAL A 53 -5.74 2.52 -16.71
C VAL A 53 -5.01 2.63 -15.36
N ALA A 54 -3.71 2.93 -15.36
CA ALA A 54 -2.92 3.03 -14.13
C ALA A 54 -3.43 4.17 -13.21
N TYR A 55 -3.62 5.37 -13.76
CA TYR A 55 -4.16 6.50 -12.98
C TYR A 55 -5.60 6.25 -12.52
N SER A 56 -6.44 5.62 -13.35
CA SER A 56 -7.80 5.23 -12.95
C SER A 56 -7.79 4.22 -11.79
N PHE A 57 -6.90 3.22 -11.86
CA PHE A 57 -6.73 2.24 -10.79
C PHE A 57 -6.25 2.89 -9.50
N TRP A 58 -5.23 3.75 -9.56
CA TRP A 58 -4.75 4.48 -8.37
C TRP A 58 -5.79 5.46 -7.83
N GLY A 59 -6.60 6.08 -8.69
CA GLY A 59 -7.72 6.93 -8.30
C GLY A 59 -8.73 6.14 -7.47
N ALA A 60 -9.19 5.00 -7.99
CA ALA A 60 -10.06 4.08 -7.26
C ALA A 60 -9.41 3.56 -5.95
N PHE A 61 -8.10 3.28 -5.98
CA PHE A 61 -7.34 2.84 -4.81
C PHE A 61 -7.38 3.90 -3.68
N THR A 62 -7.19 5.18 -4.02
CA THR A 62 -7.26 6.28 -3.03
C THR A 62 -8.67 6.46 -2.48
N LEU A 63 -9.73 6.25 -3.28
CA LEU A 63 -11.11 6.26 -2.79
C LEU A 63 -11.37 5.11 -1.80
N LEU A 64 -10.90 3.90 -2.10
CA LEU A 64 -11.01 2.78 -1.17
C LEU A 64 -10.16 2.98 0.10
N ALA A 65 -9.06 3.72 0.02
CA ALA A 65 -8.28 4.08 1.20
C ALA A 65 -9.07 4.94 2.20
N ILE A 66 -10.08 5.71 1.74
CA ILE A 66 -11.02 6.43 2.63
C ILE A 66 -11.81 5.42 3.48
N LEU A 67 -12.26 4.31 2.90
CA LEU A 67 -12.88 3.23 3.67
C LEU A 67 -11.88 2.58 4.64
N GLY A 68 -10.60 2.54 4.26
CA GLY A 68 -9.52 2.07 5.13
C GLY A 68 -9.32 2.96 6.35
N LEU A 69 -9.49 4.28 6.21
CA LEU A 69 -9.44 5.20 7.34
C LEU A 69 -10.56 4.90 8.35
N LEU A 70 -11.77 4.62 7.87
CA LEU A 70 -12.94 4.29 8.70
C LEU A 70 -12.88 2.88 9.29
N HIS A 71 -12.44 1.90 8.49
CA HIS A 71 -12.44 0.48 8.80
C HIS A 71 -11.08 -0.19 8.53
N PRO A 72 -10.01 0.20 9.27
CA PRO A 72 -8.62 -0.12 8.91
C PRO A 72 -8.29 -1.60 8.81
N LEU A 73 -8.86 -2.43 9.68
CA LEU A 73 -8.65 -3.88 9.65
C LEU A 73 -9.41 -4.60 8.54
N LYS A 74 -10.61 -4.10 8.19
CA LYS A 74 -11.42 -4.70 7.11
C LYS A 74 -10.80 -4.43 5.74
N MET A 75 -10.11 -3.30 5.59
CA MET A 75 -9.48 -2.86 4.35
C MET A 75 -8.01 -3.31 4.20
N ILE A 76 -7.50 -4.15 5.11
CA ILE A 76 -6.18 -4.79 4.97
C ILE A 76 -5.92 -5.39 3.58
N PRO A 77 -6.90 -6.01 2.88
CA PRO A 77 -6.68 -6.51 1.52
C PRO A 77 -6.17 -5.44 0.54
N LEU A 78 -6.56 -4.18 0.73
CA LEU A 78 -6.08 -3.05 -0.07
C LEU A 78 -4.56 -2.83 0.13
N LEU A 79 -4.09 -2.90 1.38
CA LEU A 79 -2.65 -2.80 1.68
C LEU A 79 -1.88 -4.04 1.22
N LEU A 80 -2.51 -5.22 1.20
CA LEU A 80 -1.90 -6.42 0.63
C LEU A 80 -1.73 -6.31 -0.88
N VAL A 81 -2.71 -5.75 -1.60
CA VAL A 81 -2.56 -5.42 -3.03
C VAL A 81 -1.38 -4.46 -3.21
N GLN A 82 -1.30 -3.41 -2.39
CA GLN A 82 -0.20 -2.45 -2.42
C GLN A 82 1.17 -3.11 -2.26
N PHE A 83 1.31 -3.90 -1.20
CA PHE A 83 2.53 -4.63 -0.90
C PHE A 83 2.92 -5.58 -2.04
N SER A 84 1.94 -6.31 -2.58
CA SER A 84 2.16 -7.32 -3.61
C SER A 84 2.58 -6.70 -4.94
N TYR A 85 1.92 -5.61 -5.39
CA TYR A 85 2.29 -4.99 -6.66
C TYR A 85 3.71 -4.41 -6.61
N LYS A 86 4.14 -3.82 -5.48
CA LYS A 86 5.50 -3.28 -5.34
C LYS A 86 6.54 -4.39 -5.43
N ILE A 87 6.28 -5.54 -4.78
CA ILE A 87 7.17 -6.71 -4.88
C ILE A 87 7.26 -7.19 -6.33
N ILE A 88 6.11 -7.39 -6.98
CA ILE A 88 6.05 -7.84 -8.37
C ILE A 88 6.82 -6.86 -9.27
N TRP A 89 6.60 -5.55 -9.10
CA TRP A 89 7.27 -4.52 -9.88
C TRP A 89 8.79 -4.53 -9.64
N LEU A 90 9.25 -4.66 -8.39
CA LEU A 90 10.69 -4.76 -8.11
C LEU A 90 11.32 -6.00 -8.75
N ILE A 91 10.64 -7.14 -8.75
CA ILE A 91 11.15 -8.38 -9.34
C ILE A 91 11.20 -8.28 -10.87
N ILE A 92 10.17 -7.71 -11.49
CA ILE A 92 10.02 -7.73 -12.95
C ILE A 92 10.72 -6.55 -13.62
N VAL A 93 10.80 -5.39 -12.96
CA VAL A 93 11.30 -4.14 -13.56
C VAL A 93 12.65 -3.73 -12.98
N ALA A 94 12.77 -3.61 -11.66
CA ALA A 94 14.00 -3.10 -11.04
C ALA A 94 15.13 -4.15 -11.01
N TYR A 95 14.80 -5.39 -10.65
CA TYR A 95 15.78 -6.46 -10.46
C TYR A 95 16.58 -6.79 -11.73
N PRO A 96 15.97 -6.89 -12.93
CA PRO A 96 16.75 -7.13 -14.15
C PRO A 96 17.80 -6.04 -14.42
N LEU A 97 17.44 -4.76 -14.23
CA LEU A 97 18.37 -3.64 -14.40
C LEU A 97 19.46 -3.63 -13.34
N TRP A 98 19.13 -3.97 -12.11
CA TRP A 98 20.11 -4.10 -11.03
C TRP A 98 21.10 -5.23 -11.29
N ALA A 99 20.61 -6.38 -11.78
CA ALA A 99 21.42 -7.56 -12.06
C ALA A 99 22.49 -7.32 -13.14
N VAL A 100 22.24 -6.41 -14.09
CA VAL A 100 23.20 -6.02 -15.12
C VAL A 100 23.95 -4.72 -14.82
N GLY A 101 23.80 -4.17 -13.61
CA GLY A 101 24.48 -2.94 -13.17
C GLY A 101 23.98 -1.64 -13.84
N GLN A 102 22.79 -1.66 -14.45
CA GLN A 102 22.21 -0.53 -15.19
C GLN A 102 21.10 0.19 -14.44
N LEU A 103 20.78 -0.22 -13.21
CA LEU A 103 19.73 0.45 -12.44
C LEU A 103 20.10 1.90 -12.12
N LYS A 104 21.36 2.14 -11.72
CA LYS A 104 21.83 3.47 -11.33
C LYS A 104 21.95 4.39 -12.54
N GLY A 105 21.34 5.56 -12.48
CA GLY A 105 21.25 6.54 -13.57
C GLY A 105 20.15 6.22 -14.60
N SER A 106 19.37 5.16 -14.41
CA SER A 106 18.22 4.85 -15.28
C SER A 106 16.99 5.63 -14.88
N SER A 107 16.01 5.73 -15.78
CA SER A 107 14.68 6.27 -15.48
C SER A 107 13.88 5.48 -14.44
N VAL A 108 14.37 4.29 -14.04
CA VAL A 108 13.71 3.36 -13.12
C VAL A 108 14.24 3.52 -11.68
N GLU A 109 15.40 4.17 -11.49
CA GLU A 109 16.08 4.27 -10.20
C GLU A 109 15.20 4.91 -9.12
N GLU A 110 14.65 6.09 -9.39
CA GLU A 110 13.85 6.84 -8.41
C GLU A 110 12.60 6.05 -8.01
N MET A 111 11.90 5.49 -8.99
CA MET A 111 10.72 4.65 -8.74
C MET A 111 11.08 3.40 -7.95
N THR A 112 12.27 2.82 -8.17
CA THR A 112 12.77 1.69 -7.38
C THR A 112 12.91 2.02 -5.91
N ILE A 113 13.43 3.21 -5.59
CA ILE A 113 13.56 3.69 -4.20
C ILE A 113 12.17 3.84 -3.56
N VAL A 114 11.20 4.42 -4.27
CA VAL A 114 9.82 4.57 -3.80
C VAL A 114 9.14 3.21 -3.56
N MET A 115 9.30 2.26 -4.49
CA MET A 115 8.71 0.93 -4.36
C MET A 115 9.34 0.15 -3.19
N ALA A 116 10.68 0.18 -3.07
CA ALA A 116 11.40 -0.52 -2.01
C ALA A 116 11.11 0.07 -0.61
N SER A 117 11.14 1.39 -0.47
CA SER A 117 10.77 2.06 0.78
C SER A 117 9.31 1.80 1.14
N GLY A 118 8.42 1.80 0.14
CA GLY A 118 7.02 1.45 0.30
C GLY A 118 6.82 0.04 0.90
N ILE A 119 7.56 -0.96 0.43
CA ILE A 119 7.53 -2.33 0.98
C ILE A 119 7.97 -2.35 2.45
N VAL A 120 9.04 -1.64 2.80
CA VAL A 120 9.51 -1.56 4.20
C VAL A 120 8.44 -0.94 5.09
N ILE A 121 7.78 0.12 4.64
CA ILE A 121 6.68 0.75 5.37
C ILE A 121 5.50 -0.22 5.50
N ASP A 122 5.12 -0.93 4.43
CA ASP A 122 4.04 -1.91 4.44
C ASP A 122 4.35 -3.06 5.43
N LEU A 123 5.60 -3.57 5.45
CA LEU A 123 6.07 -4.56 6.43
C LEU A 123 5.96 -4.06 7.87
N ILE A 124 6.26 -2.78 8.09
CA ILE A 124 6.12 -2.20 9.42
C ILE A 124 4.65 -2.06 9.75
N VAL A 125 3.82 -1.42 8.92
CA VAL A 125 2.46 -0.97 9.23
C VAL A 125 1.46 -2.13 9.33
N ILE A 126 1.53 -3.10 8.41
CA ILE A 126 0.57 -4.20 8.31
C ILE A 126 0.70 -5.12 9.54
N PRO A 127 -0.39 -5.41 10.26
CA PRO A 127 -0.37 -6.36 11.38
C PRO A 127 -0.31 -7.80 10.85
N TRP A 128 0.88 -8.28 10.45
CA TRP A 128 1.07 -9.63 9.89
C TRP A 128 0.49 -10.78 10.72
N PRO A 129 0.56 -10.80 12.06
CA PRO A 129 -0.10 -11.85 12.85
C PRO A 129 -1.63 -11.87 12.63
N TYR A 130 -2.25 -10.69 12.51
CA TYR A 130 -3.67 -10.58 12.15
C TYR A 130 -3.91 -11.07 10.72
N VAL A 131 -3.04 -10.74 9.77
CA VAL A 131 -3.16 -11.20 8.38
C VAL A 131 -3.11 -12.72 8.31
N LEU A 132 -2.08 -13.33 8.90
CA LEU A 132 -1.90 -14.78 8.92
C LEU A 132 -3.09 -15.48 9.57
N LYS A 133 -3.57 -14.97 10.72
CA LYS A 133 -4.71 -15.54 11.44
C LYS A 133 -6.03 -15.46 10.68
N ASN A 134 -6.31 -14.37 9.97
CA ASN A 134 -7.63 -14.13 9.39
C ASN A 134 -7.76 -14.48 7.91
N TYR A 135 -6.65 -14.52 7.16
CA TYR A 135 -6.67 -14.78 5.72
C TYR A 135 -6.06 -16.13 5.33
N PHE A 136 -5.13 -16.68 6.12
CA PHE A 136 -4.38 -17.89 5.74
C PHE A 136 -4.60 -19.07 6.67
N LEU A 137 -4.63 -18.82 7.98
CA LEU A 137 -4.97 -19.86 8.95
C LEU A 137 -6.49 -20.04 8.92
N LEU A 138 -6.93 -21.16 8.34
CA LEU A 138 -8.32 -21.62 8.43
C LEU A 138 -8.71 -21.66 9.91
N ASN A 139 -9.56 -20.73 10.34
CA ASN A 139 -10.22 -20.84 11.63
C ASN A 139 -11.19 -22.02 11.52
N LYS A 140 -10.79 -23.19 12.03
CA LYS A 140 -11.56 -24.45 11.96
C LYS A 140 -12.93 -24.40 12.67
N ASN A 141 -13.30 -23.26 13.27
CA ASN A 141 -14.51 -23.10 14.07
C ASN A 141 -15.37 -21.93 13.55
N LYS A 142 -15.73 -21.94 12.27
CA LYS A 142 -16.89 -21.19 11.78
C LYS A 142 -18.08 -22.13 11.65
#